data_AF-A0A924P4Q0-F1
#
_entry.id   AF-A0A924P4Q0-F1
#
_cell.length_a   1.000
_cell.length_b   1.000
_cell.length_c   1.000
_cell.angle_alpha   90.00
_cell.angle_beta   90.00
_cell.angle_gamma   90.00
#
_symmetry.space_group_name_H-M   'P 1'
#
loop_
_entity.id
_entity.type
_entity.pdbx_description
1 polymer ?
#
loop_
_entity_poly.entity_id
_entity_poly.type
_entity_poly.pdbx_seq_one_letter_code
_entity_poly.pdbx_strand_id
1 'polypeptide(L)'
;MSGQRGMKAPGITLHSPFIHAAAVTVSCLTSVGIVFPMAARADDLDSVCRASMPGLVSDTTLPDKPFYFFRAFPISNKIAYSAMMPNSPAGNDNYGENFILDLNTGKKQRIPGSVDAVPTPDEKWILTPMGSGGPLQFYRNDSGLSKDSQPAYMDGELSGAYQSVGTLPSTDPKMTVYRILIQNPTAGLKMKDVSATSNTVTGIGRAKSVCGNIKDSLKLPILSKDGSRISVFDEDGKPASTRIYKIDPATFNCELEHDFGFGTGKVDFSYDGNQVAFHAFGMKESGKWMRYPDSGVMGNSYVMDLKTKEIKKITQYTDTNALYPAFTKKGEIVVRMSDGEKTRVLKIDPRVDPVKMSSANFASDGTCKNPTPENDRILALGSLFQFLCLNNAEGVFAYRAPSHFLTLDQASCKKLAALWEANKNALASKANKNDAALYQRLATLSATDILSACPSESRMGDSVRLKAADLSGLKAGPEEMAAVANKNCLSCHNSDTGKKLAFMEPVSQYFTSVQNGSVTPAMTKDFESKLSKSLFAPSRTNKSKLLIDEMIERVSRGDVPPFPKPPLVPRETQTLVRYLENLRKSH
;
A
#
# COMPACT_ATOMS: atom_id res chain seq x y z
N MET A 1 42.78 -45.25 -25.95
CA MET A 1 42.12 -46.44 -25.39
C MET A 1 40.86 -45.96 -24.67
N SER A 2 39.75 -45.75 -25.38
CA SER A 2 38.71 -46.72 -25.79
C SER A 2 37.74 -47.07 -24.66
N GLY A 3 36.46 -46.69 -24.83
CA GLY A 3 35.38 -47.14 -23.96
C GLY A 3 34.02 -46.46 -24.23
N GLN A 4 33.44 -46.66 -25.42
CA GLN A 4 32.04 -46.32 -25.75
C GLN A 4 31.05 -47.38 -25.22
N ARG A 5 29.89 -46.94 -24.71
CA ARG A 5 28.56 -47.62 -24.73
C ARG A 5 27.49 -46.51 -24.55
N GLY A 6 26.38 -46.36 -25.27
CA GLY A 6 25.74 -47.15 -26.34
C GLY A 6 24.46 -47.86 -25.88
N MET A 7 23.30 -47.18 -25.74
CA MET A 7 21.94 -47.76 -25.66
C MET A 7 20.91 -46.68 -26.11
N LYS A 8 20.34 -46.73 -27.33
CA LYS A 8 19.13 -47.43 -27.84
C LYS A 8 17.80 -47.04 -27.18
N ALA A 9 16.94 -46.43 -28.00
CA ALA A 9 15.51 -46.14 -27.78
C ALA A 9 14.62 -47.33 -28.21
N PRO A 10 13.36 -47.40 -27.72
CA PRO A 10 12.32 -48.19 -28.38
C PRO A 10 11.30 -47.28 -29.09
N GLY A 11 11.05 -47.59 -30.35
CA GLY A 11 9.90 -47.09 -31.11
C GLY A 11 8.64 -47.91 -30.80
N ILE A 12 7.49 -47.26 -30.89
CA ILE A 12 6.17 -47.90 -30.89
C ILE A 12 5.46 -47.46 -32.16
N THR A 13 5.18 -48.45 -33.00
CA THR A 13 4.31 -48.41 -34.18
C THR A 13 2.96 -48.99 -33.77
N LEU A 14 1.84 -48.35 -34.11
CA LEU A 14 0.52 -48.99 -34.00
C LEU A 14 -0.36 -48.66 -35.20
N HIS A 15 -1.05 -49.71 -35.63
CA HIS A 15 -1.74 -49.93 -36.88
C HIS A 15 -3.05 -49.12 -37.05
N SER A 16 -3.31 -48.77 -38.31
CA SER A 16 -4.64 -48.49 -38.85
C SER A 16 -5.43 -49.80 -39.06
N PRO A 17 -6.77 -49.74 -38.99
CA PRO A 17 -7.53 -50.32 -40.10
C PRO A 17 -8.67 -49.42 -40.61
N PHE A 18 -8.81 -49.41 -41.94
CA PHE A 18 -10.07 -49.19 -42.67
C PHE A 18 -11.13 -50.23 -42.20
N ILE A 19 -12.46 -50.11 -42.32
CA ILE A 19 -13.36 -49.81 -43.46
C ILE A 19 -14.78 -49.61 -42.85
N HIS A 20 -15.57 -48.61 -43.30
CA HIS A 20 -16.93 -48.77 -43.88
C HIS A 20 -17.70 -47.45 -43.93
N ALA A 21 -18.08 -47.11 -45.16
CA ALA A 21 -19.05 -46.10 -45.51
C ALA A 21 -20.46 -46.55 -45.12
N ALA A 22 -21.21 -45.65 -44.49
CA ALA A 22 -22.66 -45.66 -44.51
C ALA A 22 -23.12 -44.20 -44.61
N ALA A 23 -23.67 -43.86 -45.77
CA ALA A 23 -24.34 -42.59 -46.01
C ALA A 23 -25.61 -42.55 -45.15
N VAL A 24 -25.66 -41.59 -44.24
CA VAL A 24 -26.89 -41.17 -43.56
C VAL A 24 -27.04 -39.68 -43.83
N THR A 25 -27.80 -39.37 -44.87
CA THR A 25 -28.39 -38.05 -45.11
C THR A 25 -29.41 -37.76 -44.02
N VAL A 26 -29.02 -36.97 -43.01
CA VAL A 26 -29.95 -36.31 -42.10
C VAL A 26 -29.97 -34.82 -42.45
N SER A 27 -31.12 -34.40 -42.95
CA SER A 27 -31.50 -33.00 -43.09
C SER A 27 -31.41 -32.28 -41.74
N CYS A 28 -30.44 -31.38 -41.61
CA CYS A 28 -30.40 -30.34 -40.57
C CYS A 28 -30.25 -28.97 -41.25
N LEU A 29 -31.31 -28.57 -41.95
CA LEU A 29 -31.60 -27.16 -42.22
C LEU A 29 -32.43 -26.62 -41.05
N THR A 30 -32.21 -25.35 -40.71
CA THR A 30 -32.85 -24.52 -39.67
C THR A 30 -32.36 -24.70 -38.22
N SER A 31 -31.11 -24.34 -37.95
CA SER A 31 -30.65 -23.79 -36.65
C SER A 31 -29.38 -22.95 -36.81
N VAL A 32 -29.27 -22.19 -37.91
CA VAL A 32 -28.19 -21.20 -38.11
C VAL A 32 -28.79 -19.82 -37.87
N GLY A 33 -28.90 -19.46 -36.61
CA GLY A 33 -29.38 -18.15 -36.19
C GLY A 33 -29.36 -18.14 -34.66
N ILE A 34 -28.65 -17.19 -34.08
CA ILE A 34 -28.42 -17.04 -32.62
C ILE A 34 -27.25 -17.88 -32.06
N VAL A 35 -26.05 -17.75 -32.65
CA VAL A 35 -24.77 -17.99 -31.91
C VAL A 35 -23.86 -16.74 -31.91
N PHE A 36 -24.29 -15.63 -32.55
CA PHE A 36 -23.38 -14.51 -32.84
C PHE A 36 -23.40 -13.22 -31.98
N PRO A 37 -24.02 -13.10 -30.78
CA PRO A 37 -23.80 -11.91 -29.94
C PRO A 37 -22.81 -12.09 -28.77
N MET A 38 -22.28 -13.28 -28.50
CA MET A 38 -21.39 -13.47 -27.33
C MET A 38 -19.92 -13.12 -27.60
N ALA A 39 -19.40 -13.39 -28.81
CA ALA A 39 -18.00 -13.12 -29.14
C ALA A 39 -17.67 -11.61 -29.14
N ALA A 40 -18.55 -10.77 -29.73
CA ALA A 40 -18.35 -9.32 -29.76
C ALA A 40 -18.35 -8.68 -28.36
N ARG A 41 -19.03 -9.27 -27.38
CA ARG A 41 -19.05 -8.78 -26.00
C ARG A 41 -17.76 -9.05 -25.24
N ALA A 42 -17.02 -10.09 -25.59
CA ALA A 42 -15.76 -10.43 -24.92
C ALA A 42 -14.66 -9.43 -25.30
N ASP A 43 -14.52 -9.11 -26.58
CA ASP A 43 -13.52 -8.15 -27.07
C ASP A 43 -13.77 -6.72 -26.55
N ASP A 44 -15.04 -6.31 -26.48
CA ASP A 44 -15.41 -5.01 -25.91
C ASP A 44 -15.06 -4.93 -24.43
N LEU A 45 -15.37 -5.98 -23.66
CA LEU A 45 -15.06 -6.05 -22.24
C LEU A 45 -13.55 -6.04 -21.99
N ASP A 46 -12.78 -6.82 -22.75
CA ASP A 46 -11.33 -6.84 -22.70
C ASP A 46 -10.72 -5.46 -22.96
N SER A 47 -11.32 -4.67 -23.85
CA SER A 47 -10.84 -3.32 -24.15
C SER A 47 -11.14 -2.31 -23.04
N VAL A 48 -12.18 -2.54 -22.22
CA VAL A 48 -12.54 -1.71 -21.06
C VAL A 48 -11.75 -2.12 -19.82
N CYS A 49 -11.49 -3.42 -19.70
CA CYS A 49 -10.78 -4.01 -18.57
C CYS A 49 -9.26 -4.02 -18.74
N ARG A 50 -8.76 -3.83 -19.97
CA ARG A 50 -7.35 -3.51 -20.20
C ARG A 50 -7.07 -2.13 -19.65
N ALA A 51 -6.45 -2.15 -18.49
CA ALA A 51 -5.90 -0.95 -17.89
C ALA A 51 -4.88 -0.31 -18.84
N SER A 52 -5.20 0.90 -19.29
CA SER A 52 -4.29 1.73 -20.05
C SER A 52 -3.22 2.26 -19.09
N MET A 53 -1.94 2.13 -19.47
CA MET A 53 -0.84 2.80 -18.78
C MET A 53 -0.34 3.93 -19.65
N PRO A 54 -1.08 5.05 -19.68
CA PRO A 54 -0.64 6.25 -20.35
C PRO A 54 0.77 6.61 -19.88
N GLY A 55 1.65 6.91 -20.83
CA GLY A 55 3.03 7.21 -20.52
C GLY A 55 3.93 6.01 -20.24
N LEU A 56 3.48 4.75 -20.44
CA LEU A 56 4.41 3.61 -20.40
C LEU A 56 5.54 3.83 -21.42
N VAL A 57 6.75 4.01 -20.91
CA VAL A 57 7.98 4.17 -21.70
C VAL A 57 8.62 2.82 -21.96
N SER A 58 8.68 1.95 -20.94
CA SER A 58 9.23 0.61 -21.06
C SER A 58 8.66 -0.35 -20.03
N ASP A 59 8.69 -1.63 -20.38
CA ASP A 59 8.29 -2.75 -19.52
C ASP A 59 9.32 -3.87 -19.63
N THR A 60 9.98 -4.17 -18.53
CA THR A 60 11.09 -5.13 -18.48
C THR A 60 10.80 -6.22 -17.45
N THR A 61 10.78 -7.47 -17.87
CA THR A 61 10.68 -8.60 -16.93
C THR A 61 12.04 -8.86 -16.28
N LEU A 62 12.05 -8.98 -14.95
CA LEU A 62 13.26 -9.31 -14.20
C LEU A 62 13.52 -10.81 -14.21
N PRO A 63 14.79 -11.24 -14.26
CA PRO A 63 15.15 -12.65 -14.17
C PRO A 63 14.91 -13.25 -12.78
N ASP A 64 14.86 -12.40 -11.74
CA ASP A 64 14.73 -12.80 -10.35
C ASP A 64 13.65 -11.98 -9.64
N LYS A 65 13.16 -12.48 -8.51
CA LYS A 65 12.19 -11.78 -7.66
C LYS A 65 12.93 -10.89 -6.65
N PRO A 66 12.88 -9.54 -6.79
CA PRO A 66 13.49 -8.64 -5.83
C PRO A 66 12.75 -8.70 -4.50
N PHE A 67 13.47 -8.36 -3.44
CA PHE A 67 12.90 -7.95 -2.16
C PHE A 67 12.31 -6.53 -2.23
N TYR A 68 11.94 -6.00 -1.06
CA TYR A 68 11.47 -4.61 -0.89
C TYR A 68 12.59 -3.55 -1.00
N PHE A 69 13.81 -3.98 -1.29
CA PHE A 69 14.96 -3.13 -1.61
C PHE A 69 15.07 -3.01 -3.13
N PHE A 70 14.58 -1.87 -3.63
CA PHE A 70 14.49 -1.55 -5.05
C PHE A 70 14.71 -0.03 -5.20
N ARG A 71 15.62 0.35 -6.10
CA ARG A 71 16.00 1.74 -6.39
C ARG A 71 16.21 1.91 -7.89
N ALA A 72 15.68 3.00 -8.44
CA ALA A 72 16.01 3.41 -9.79
C ALA A 72 17.31 4.22 -9.82
N PHE A 73 18.05 4.09 -10.90
CA PHE A 73 19.16 4.98 -11.20
C PHE A 73 18.60 6.33 -11.70
N PRO A 74 19.05 7.47 -11.14
CA PRO A 74 18.56 8.81 -11.49
C PRO A 74 18.63 9.19 -12.98
N ILE A 75 19.69 8.82 -13.66
CA ILE A 75 20.10 9.26 -15.00
C ILE A 75 20.08 8.07 -15.96
N SER A 76 20.78 6.98 -15.61
CA SER A 76 20.90 5.81 -16.47
C SER A 76 19.65 4.93 -16.38
N ASN A 77 19.38 4.17 -17.44
CA ASN A 77 18.24 3.26 -17.46
C ASN A 77 18.57 1.95 -16.71
N LYS A 78 18.87 2.08 -15.42
CA LYS A 78 19.27 0.97 -14.54
C LYS A 78 18.43 0.95 -13.28
N ILE A 79 18.46 -0.18 -12.59
CA ILE A 79 17.94 -0.33 -11.23
C ILE A 79 18.99 -0.99 -10.35
N ALA A 80 18.95 -0.68 -9.06
CA ALA A 80 19.59 -1.46 -8.01
C ALA A 80 18.51 -2.20 -7.21
N TYR A 81 18.71 -3.47 -6.93
CA TYR A 81 17.79 -4.26 -6.12
C TYR A 81 18.49 -5.37 -5.35
N SER A 82 17.87 -5.84 -4.27
CA SER A 82 18.33 -7.02 -3.54
C SER A 82 17.44 -8.22 -3.87
N ALA A 83 18.01 -9.40 -4.08
CA ALA A 83 17.25 -10.63 -4.32
C ALA A 83 17.77 -11.82 -3.50
N MET A 84 16.88 -12.80 -3.22
CA MET A 84 17.30 -14.07 -2.60
C MET A 84 18.18 -14.87 -3.55
N MET A 85 19.16 -15.53 -2.96
CA MET A 85 19.89 -16.57 -3.68
C MET A 85 19.09 -17.86 -3.72
N PRO A 86 19.04 -18.59 -4.85
CA PRO A 86 18.26 -19.82 -5.01
C PRO A 86 18.54 -20.90 -3.94
N ASN A 87 19.73 -20.87 -3.33
CA ASN A 87 20.18 -21.84 -2.34
C ASN A 87 20.17 -21.29 -0.90
N SER A 88 19.60 -20.11 -0.66
CA SER A 88 19.48 -19.59 0.71
C SER A 88 18.26 -20.25 1.38
N PRO A 89 18.41 -20.90 2.56
CA PRO A 89 17.28 -21.45 3.29
C PRO A 89 16.23 -20.36 3.53
N ALA A 90 15.00 -20.61 3.13
CA ALA A 90 13.89 -19.71 3.42
C ALA A 90 13.72 -19.61 4.94
N GLY A 91 13.87 -18.41 5.51
CA GLY A 91 13.52 -18.13 6.90
C GLY A 91 14.65 -17.66 7.83
N ASN A 92 15.91 -17.67 7.39
CA ASN A 92 16.96 -16.94 8.12
C ASN A 92 17.11 -15.55 7.51
N ASP A 93 17.36 -14.54 8.34
CA ASP A 93 17.72 -13.17 7.95
C ASP A 93 19.06 -13.09 7.18
N ASN A 94 19.44 -14.15 6.47
CA ASN A 94 20.47 -14.16 5.45
C ASN A 94 20.01 -13.21 4.35
N TYR A 95 20.42 -11.96 4.53
CA TYR A 95 20.25 -10.87 3.60
C TYR A 95 20.62 -11.33 2.18
N GLY A 96 19.87 -10.84 1.20
CA GLY A 96 20.05 -11.20 -0.21
C GLY A 96 21.39 -10.74 -0.77
N GLU A 97 21.49 -10.75 -2.09
CA GLU A 97 22.61 -10.11 -2.79
C GLU A 97 22.11 -8.85 -3.49
N ASN A 98 22.93 -7.81 -3.53
CA ASN A 98 22.65 -6.61 -4.29
C ASN A 98 23.05 -6.80 -5.76
N PHE A 99 22.19 -6.34 -6.65
CA PHE A 99 22.39 -6.36 -8.10
C PHE A 99 22.12 -4.98 -8.69
N ILE A 100 22.85 -4.66 -9.75
CA ILE A 100 22.49 -3.63 -10.73
C ILE A 100 21.99 -4.34 -11.98
N LEU A 101 20.86 -3.92 -12.52
CA LEU A 101 20.37 -4.38 -13.82
C LEU A 101 20.23 -3.20 -14.77
N ASP A 102 20.83 -3.33 -15.94
CA ASP A 102 20.61 -2.44 -17.06
C ASP A 102 19.33 -2.83 -17.81
N LEU A 103 18.34 -1.94 -17.81
CA LEU A 103 17.01 -2.20 -18.37
C LEU A 103 16.98 -2.17 -19.90
N ASN A 104 18.01 -1.61 -20.56
CA ASN A 104 18.12 -1.64 -22.01
C ASN A 104 18.65 -2.99 -22.51
N THR A 105 19.63 -3.54 -21.79
CA THR A 105 20.38 -4.73 -22.23
C THR A 105 19.99 -6.01 -21.49
N GLY A 106 19.29 -5.90 -20.37
CA GLY A 106 19.04 -7.02 -19.46
C GLY A 106 20.30 -7.50 -18.73
N LYS A 107 21.44 -6.80 -18.86
CA LYS A 107 22.70 -7.20 -18.22
C LYS A 107 22.62 -6.97 -16.72
N LYS A 108 22.66 -8.08 -15.97
CA LYS A 108 22.68 -8.10 -14.49
C LYS A 108 24.12 -8.17 -13.98
N GLN A 109 24.44 -7.35 -12.98
CA GLN A 109 25.75 -7.27 -12.34
C GLN A 109 25.57 -7.35 -10.83
N ARG A 110 26.27 -8.29 -10.19
CA ARG A 110 26.29 -8.40 -8.73
C ARG A 110 27.25 -7.35 -8.15
N ILE A 111 26.82 -6.67 -7.09
CA ILE A 111 27.58 -5.60 -6.41
C ILE A 111 27.72 -5.90 -4.91
N PRO A 112 28.54 -5.14 -4.15
CA PRO A 112 28.74 -5.37 -2.73
C PRO A 112 27.48 -5.16 -1.89
N GLY A 113 27.53 -5.68 -0.66
CA GLY A 113 26.44 -5.59 0.30
C GLY A 113 25.29 -6.56 0.01
N SER A 114 24.36 -6.61 0.94
CA SER A 114 23.29 -7.61 0.95
C SER A 114 21.88 -7.03 1.00
N VAL A 115 21.76 -5.72 1.25
CA VAL A 115 20.48 -4.99 1.26
C VAL A 115 20.65 -3.57 0.70
N ASP A 116 19.53 -2.98 0.28
CA ASP A 116 19.30 -1.58 -0.09
C ASP A 116 20.49 -0.89 -0.79
N ALA A 117 20.91 -1.33 -1.96
CA ALA A 117 21.89 -0.55 -2.73
C ALA A 117 21.24 0.76 -3.26
N VAL A 118 21.79 1.91 -2.87
CA VAL A 118 21.25 3.25 -3.20
C VAL A 118 22.25 4.05 -4.04
N PRO A 119 21.95 4.35 -5.33
CA PRO A 119 22.79 5.24 -6.12
C PRO A 119 22.68 6.69 -5.64
N THR A 120 23.79 7.43 -5.70
CA THR A 120 23.75 8.89 -5.51
C THR A 120 22.98 9.58 -6.64
N PRO A 121 22.44 10.79 -6.42
CA PRO A 121 21.69 11.54 -7.44
C PRO A 121 22.43 11.77 -8.77
N ASP A 122 23.76 11.75 -8.76
CA ASP A 122 24.63 11.88 -9.94
C ASP A 122 25.25 10.54 -10.40
N GLU A 123 24.86 9.43 -9.77
CA GLU A 123 25.31 8.06 -10.09
C GLU A 123 26.80 7.80 -10.00
N LYS A 124 27.57 8.65 -9.33
CA LYS A 124 29.01 8.39 -9.16
C LYS A 124 29.31 7.35 -8.09
N TRP A 125 28.39 7.21 -7.12
CA TRP A 125 28.58 6.34 -5.97
C TRP A 125 27.34 5.47 -5.74
N ILE A 126 27.57 4.25 -5.25
CA ILE A 126 26.54 3.38 -4.65
C ILE A 126 26.80 3.29 -3.16
N LEU A 127 25.75 3.52 -2.37
CA LEU A 127 25.74 3.34 -0.93
C LEU A 127 25.13 1.97 -0.61
N THR A 128 25.80 1.17 0.21
CA THR A 128 25.25 -0.09 0.70
C THR A 128 25.55 -0.24 2.19
N PRO A 129 24.59 -0.63 3.03
CA PRO A 129 24.87 -0.96 4.42
C PRO A 129 25.51 -2.34 4.52
N MET A 130 26.38 -2.52 5.51
CA MET A 130 26.96 -3.82 5.84
C MET A 130 25.93 -4.67 6.63
N GLY A 131 25.02 -5.34 5.93
CA GLY A 131 23.86 -5.99 6.55
C GLY A 131 22.83 -4.98 7.09
N SER A 132 21.90 -5.40 7.96
CA SER A 132 20.86 -4.46 8.42
C SER A 132 21.28 -3.50 9.56
N GLY A 133 22.47 -3.71 10.14
CA GLY A 133 22.92 -2.97 11.32
C GLY A 133 24.40 -2.60 11.31
N GLY A 134 25.13 -2.91 10.23
CA GLY A 134 26.52 -2.52 10.08
C GLY A 134 26.70 -1.10 9.52
N PRO A 135 27.97 -0.65 9.39
CA PRO A 135 28.30 0.66 8.85
C PRO A 135 27.84 0.82 7.40
N LEU A 136 27.57 2.05 7.02
CA LEU A 136 27.28 2.43 5.65
C LEU A 136 28.57 2.49 4.83
N GLN A 137 28.55 1.92 3.64
CA GLN A 137 29.73 1.80 2.77
C GLN A 137 29.48 2.50 1.44
N PHE A 138 30.51 3.16 0.90
CA PHE A 138 30.48 3.87 -0.38
C PHE A 138 31.36 3.17 -1.39
N TYR A 139 30.79 2.85 -2.55
CA TYR A 139 31.48 2.22 -3.67
C TYR A 139 31.41 3.12 -4.89
N ARG A 140 32.49 3.18 -5.66
CA ARG A 140 32.49 3.86 -6.96
C ARG A 140 31.56 3.11 -7.91
N ASN A 141 30.67 3.84 -8.56
CA ASN A 141 29.76 3.26 -9.55
C ASN A 141 30.38 3.36 -10.95
N ASP A 142 31.40 2.53 -11.20
CA ASP A 142 32.06 2.43 -12.49
C ASP A 142 31.92 1.01 -13.08
N SER A 143 32.52 0.79 -14.26
CA SER A 143 32.48 -0.50 -14.94
C SER A 143 33.22 -1.62 -14.19
N GLY A 144 34.04 -1.29 -13.20
CA GLY A 144 34.81 -2.24 -12.39
C GLY A 144 34.11 -2.66 -11.10
N LEU A 145 32.96 -2.08 -10.76
CA LEU A 145 32.21 -2.45 -9.57
C LEU A 145 31.83 -3.93 -9.59
N SER A 146 32.10 -4.67 -8.53
CA SER A 146 31.76 -6.08 -8.41
C SER A 146 31.50 -6.43 -6.96
N LYS A 147 30.94 -7.61 -6.68
CA LYS A 147 30.67 -8.07 -5.31
C LYS A 147 31.90 -8.02 -4.37
N ASP A 148 33.10 -8.14 -4.92
CA ASP A 148 34.37 -8.23 -4.18
C ASP A 148 35.08 -6.86 -4.08
N SER A 149 34.50 -5.82 -4.70
CA SER A 149 35.02 -4.46 -4.61
C SER A 149 35.10 -4.01 -3.15
N GLN A 150 36.16 -3.28 -2.82
CA GLN A 150 36.34 -2.67 -1.50
C GLN A 150 35.67 -1.29 -1.46
N PRO A 151 35.12 -0.88 -0.30
CA PRO A 151 34.53 0.44 -0.18
C PRO A 151 35.61 1.52 -0.22
N ALA A 152 35.33 2.62 -0.94
CA ALA A 152 36.18 3.80 -0.94
C ALA A 152 36.09 4.58 0.39
N TYR A 153 34.95 4.44 1.08
CA TYR A 153 34.71 5.04 2.39
C TYR A 153 33.71 4.19 3.17
N MET A 154 33.94 4.07 4.49
CA MET A 154 33.03 3.43 5.42
C MET A 154 32.69 4.41 6.54
N ASP A 155 31.41 4.60 6.79
CA ASP A 155 30.93 5.45 7.88
C ASP A 155 30.48 4.60 9.06
N GLY A 156 31.26 4.61 10.14
CA GLY A 156 30.97 3.89 11.37
C GLY A 156 29.84 4.48 12.21
N GLU A 157 29.44 5.73 11.95
CA GLU A 157 28.38 6.41 12.72
C GLU A 157 27.00 6.22 12.09
N LEU A 158 26.95 5.89 10.79
CA LEU A 158 25.71 5.59 10.08
C LEU A 158 25.54 4.08 9.95
N SER A 159 24.65 3.52 10.77
CA SER A 159 24.26 2.11 10.69
C SER A 159 22.75 1.93 10.58
N GLY A 160 22.32 0.93 9.82
CA GLY A 160 20.91 0.65 9.50
C GLY A 160 20.73 0.15 8.07
N ALA A 161 19.53 -0.35 7.75
CA ALA A 161 19.22 -0.93 6.44
C ALA A 161 18.50 0.03 5.47
N TYR A 162 17.91 1.11 6.00
CA TYR A 162 17.08 2.02 5.23
C TYR A 162 17.77 3.36 5.13
N GLN A 163 18.29 3.67 3.96
CA GLN A 163 18.95 4.93 3.69
C GLN A 163 18.41 5.65 2.47
N SER A 164 18.65 6.95 2.44
CA SER A 164 18.36 7.84 1.32
C SER A 164 19.39 8.97 1.27
N VAL A 165 19.53 9.58 0.10
CA VAL A 165 20.58 10.55 -0.19
C VAL A 165 20.02 11.74 -0.96
N GLY A 166 20.34 12.93 -0.47
CA GLY A 166 20.12 14.22 -1.15
C GLY A 166 21.46 14.87 -1.52
N THR A 167 21.44 15.85 -2.42
CA THR A 167 22.60 16.65 -2.79
C THR A 167 22.43 18.06 -2.27
N LEU A 168 23.41 18.54 -1.50
CA LEU A 168 23.45 19.92 -1.03
C LEU A 168 24.21 20.80 -2.03
N PRO A 169 23.91 22.11 -2.08
CA PRO A 169 24.75 23.06 -2.79
C PRO A 169 26.19 23.01 -2.30
N SER A 170 27.14 23.04 -3.24
CA SER A 170 28.58 23.12 -2.97
C SER A 170 29.15 24.38 -3.60
N THR A 171 30.07 25.05 -2.90
CA THR A 171 30.84 26.17 -3.45
C THR A 171 32.02 25.71 -4.31
N ASP A 172 32.48 24.46 -4.13
CA ASP A 172 33.52 23.85 -4.96
C ASP A 172 32.86 23.00 -6.07
N PRO A 173 33.04 23.34 -7.35
CA PRO A 173 32.46 22.59 -8.47
C PRO A 173 33.04 21.19 -8.65
N LYS A 174 34.21 20.88 -8.06
CA LYS A 174 34.82 19.53 -8.10
C LYS A 174 34.30 18.62 -6.98
N MET A 175 33.58 19.20 -6.02
CA MET A 175 33.08 18.52 -4.85
C MET A 175 31.55 18.48 -4.88
N THR A 176 30.98 17.32 -4.60
CA THR A 176 29.56 17.16 -4.33
C THR A 176 29.37 16.88 -2.86
N VAL A 177 28.52 17.64 -2.19
CA VAL A 177 28.15 17.37 -0.81
C VAL A 177 26.85 16.58 -0.81
N TYR A 178 26.90 15.36 -0.29
CA TYR A 178 25.71 14.54 -0.12
C TYR A 178 25.24 14.61 1.33
N ARG A 179 23.93 14.71 1.52
CA ARG A 179 23.28 14.53 2.82
C ARG A 179 22.68 13.13 2.87
N ILE A 180 23.14 12.34 3.82
CA ILE A 180 22.71 10.96 3.99
C ILE A 180 21.78 10.86 5.18
N LEU A 181 20.62 10.24 5.00
CA LEU A 181 19.68 9.89 6.06
C LEU A 181 19.64 8.37 6.20
N ILE A 182 19.71 7.86 7.43
CA ILE A 182 19.59 6.43 7.72
C ILE A 182 18.64 6.18 8.90
N GLN A 183 17.82 5.14 8.80
CA GLN A 183 17.05 4.64 9.94
C GLN A 183 17.91 3.70 10.77
N ASN A 184 18.39 4.19 11.91
CA ASN A 184 19.11 3.38 12.86
C ASN A 184 18.12 2.61 13.77
N PRO A 185 18.28 1.28 13.92
CA PRO A 185 17.34 0.48 14.72
C PRO A 185 17.24 0.87 16.20
N THR A 186 18.30 1.43 16.79
CA THR A 186 18.36 1.77 18.21
C THR A 186 18.36 3.27 18.48
N ALA A 187 18.87 4.06 17.54
CA ALA A 187 19.08 5.50 17.71
C ALA A 187 18.15 6.37 16.85
N GLY A 188 17.13 5.77 16.22
CA GLY A 188 16.14 6.48 15.40
C GLY A 188 16.72 7.02 14.09
N LEU A 189 16.26 8.19 13.65
CA LEU A 189 16.73 8.80 12.41
C LEU A 189 18.08 9.50 12.62
N LYS A 190 19.08 9.10 11.82
CA LYS A 190 20.42 9.70 11.82
C LYS A 190 20.73 10.32 10.47
N MET A 191 21.46 11.42 10.49
CA MET A 191 21.89 12.12 9.29
C MET A 191 23.33 12.57 9.39
N LYS A 192 24.04 12.52 8.27
CA LYS A 192 25.40 13.03 8.15
C LYS A 192 25.64 13.54 6.74
N ASP A 193 26.38 14.62 6.65
CA ASP A 193 26.82 15.16 5.37
C ASP A 193 28.18 14.53 5.03
N VAL A 194 28.41 14.23 3.76
CA VAL A 194 29.68 13.69 3.24
C VAL A 194 30.10 14.52 2.04
N SER A 195 31.40 14.78 1.93
CA SER A 195 31.99 15.41 0.76
C SER A 195 32.49 14.31 -0.18
N ALA A 196 32.26 14.46 -1.48
CA ALA A 196 32.69 13.50 -2.47
C ALA A 196 33.29 14.18 -3.69
N THR A 197 34.41 13.63 -4.17
CA THR A 197 34.98 13.95 -5.48
C THR A 197 34.69 12.80 -6.44
N SER A 198 35.37 12.77 -7.59
CA SER A 198 35.33 11.60 -8.47
C SER A 198 35.98 10.36 -7.86
N ASN A 199 36.92 10.51 -6.92
CA ASN A 199 37.78 9.44 -6.41
C ASN A 199 37.65 9.20 -4.90
N THR A 200 37.22 10.19 -4.13
CA THR A 200 37.24 10.16 -2.66
C THR A 200 35.90 10.52 -2.07
N VAL A 201 35.58 9.95 -0.91
CA VAL A 201 34.45 10.34 -0.07
C VAL A 201 34.96 10.53 1.35
N THR A 202 34.53 11.59 2.02
CA THR A 202 34.90 11.89 3.41
C THR A 202 33.69 12.42 4.18
N GLY A 203 33.55 12.00 5.44
CA GLY A 203 32.51 12.51 6.32
C GLY A 203 32.73 13.96 6.72
N ILE A 204 31.65 14.74 6.78
CA ILE A 204 31.64 16.13 7.27
C ILE A 204 31.00 16.14 8.67
N GLY A 205 31.83 16.30 9.69
CA GLY A 205 31.38 16.31 11.08
C GLY A 205 30.89 14.94 11.56
N ARG A 206 30.12 14.94 12.66
CA ARG A 206 29.51 13.74 13.28
C ARG A 206 28.09 13.53 12.79
N ALA A 207 27.60 12.30 12.86
CA ALA A 207 26.21 11.99 12.60
C ALA A 207 25.31 12.64 13.67
N LYS A 208 24.21 13.24 13.22
CA LYS A 208 23.24 13.95 14.07
C LYS A 208 21.92 13.18 14.10
N SER A 209 21.22 13.22 15.23
CA SER A 209 19.80 12.86 15.26
C SER A 209 19.00 13.89 14.47
N VAL A 210 17.98 13.44 13.74
CA VAL A 210 17.09 14.31 12.95
C VAL A 210 15.65 14.09 13.36
N CYS A 211 14.86 15.15 13.34
CA CYS A 211 13.46 15.13 13.79
C CYS A 211 13.29 14.70 15.26
N GLY A 212 14.26 14.97 16.13
CA GLY A 212 14.20 14.60 17.55
C GLY A 212 13.07 15.30 18.33
N ASN A 213 12.45 16.32 17.74
CA ASN A 213 11.26 17.00 18.24
C ASN A 213 9.94 16.28 17.88
N ILE A 214 9.98 15.20 17.11
CA ILE A 214 8.84 14.38 16.71
C ILE A 214 8.97 13.02 17.40
N LYS A 215 7.83 12.40 17.76
CA LYS A 215 7.80 11.10 18.44
C LYS A 215 8.49 9.98 17.64
N ASP A 216 9.01 8.98 18.36
CA ASP A 216 10.00 8.02 17.87
C ASP A 216 9.49 6.93 16.90
N SER A 217 8.19 6.88 16.58
CA SER A 217 7.59 5.82 15.75
C SER A 217 7.62 6.11 14.24
N LEU A 218 8.62 6.85 13.78
CA LEU A 218 8.80 7.19 12.37
C LEU A 218 9.38 6.00 11.59
N LYS A 219 8.68 5.57 10.53
CA LYS A 219 9.11 4.47 9.64
C LYS A 219 9.31 4.94 8.20
N LEU A 220 9.99 4.11 7.42
CA LEU A 220 10.18 4.29 5.97
C LEU A 220 10.71 5.69 5.59
N PRO A 221 11.74 6.22 6.27
CA PRO A 221 12.22 7.56 6.03
C PRO A 221 12.83 7.67 4.62
N ILE A 222 12.43 8.70 3.87
CA ILE A 222 13.03 9.04 2.58
C ILE A 222 13.33 10.53 2.54
N LEU A 223 14.59 10.85 2.28
CA LEU A 223 15.10 12.20 2.10
C LEU A 223 14.79 12.71 0.68
N SER A 224 14.34 13.95 0.59
CA SER A 224 14.23 14.68 -0.66
C SER A 224 15.58 14.85 -1.37
N LYS A 225 15.54 15.08 -2.70
CA LYS A 225 16.75 15.10 -3.54
C LYS A 225 17.69 16.26 -3.21
N ASP A 226 17.19 17.32 -2.58
CA ASP A 226 17.96 18.49 -2.10
C ASP A 226 18.33 18.40 -0.60
N GLY A 227 17.90 17.34 0.09
CA GLY A 227 18.20 17.12 1.51
C GLY A 227 17.45 18.04 2.49
N SER A 228 16.42 18.76 2.04
CA SER A 228 15.71 19.76 2.85
C SER A 228 14.41 19.26 3.49
N ARG A 229 13.85 18.18 2.95
CA ARG A 229 12.62 17.52 3.43
C ARG A 229 12.81 16.02 3.65
N ILE A 230 12.00 15.45 4.52
CA ILE A 230 11.91 14.02 4.79
C ILE A 230 10.45 13.56 4.74
N SER A 231 10.17 12.47 4.04
CA SER A 231 8.90 11.74 4.19
C SER A 231 9.06 10.59 5.17
N VAL A 232 8.08 10.38 6.04
CA VAL A 232 8.02 9.28 6.99
C VAL A 232 6.60 8.73 7.06
N PHE A 233 6.46 7.46 7.44
CA PHE A 233 5.20 6.90 7.89
C PHE A 233 5.14 7.00 9.41
N ASP A 234 4.18 7.75 9.92
CA ASP A 234 3.92 7.94 11.35
C ASP A 234 2.89 6.89 11.80
N GLU A 235 3.37 5.88 12.53
CA GLU A 235 2.56 4.78 13.05
C GLU A 235 1.69 5.20 14.25
N ASP A 236 2.13 6.21 15.03
CA ASP A 236 1.42 6.63 16.25
C ASP A 236 0.33 7.67 15.96
N GLY A 237 0.32 8.23 14.76
CA GLY A 237 -0.78 9.05 14.26
C GLY A 237 -2.13 8.35 14.41
N LYS A 238 -3.18 9.12 14.71
CA LYS A 238 -4.57 8.65 14.71
C LYS A 238 -5.37 9.50 13.73
N PRO A 239 -5.49 9.11 12.45
CA PRO A 239 -5.01 7.84 11.86
C PRO A 239 -3.49 7.83 11.56
N ALA A 240 -2.92 6.62 11.44
CA ALA A 240 -1.54 6.45 11.00
C ALA A 240 -1.41 6.93 9.56
N SER A 241 -0.38 7.73 9.27
CA SER A 241 -0.33 8.49 8.02
C SER A 241 1.10 8.71 7.52
N THR A 242 1.24 8.85 6.20
CA THR A 242 2.48 9.35 5.60
C THR A 242 2.54 10.87 5.71
N ARG A 243 3.67 11.36 6.20
CA ARG A 243 3.90 12.78 6.46
C ARG A 243 5.19 13.24 5.81
N ILE A 244 5.23 14.49 5.36
CA ILE A 244 6.42 15.18 4.87
C ILE A 244 6.74 16.30 5.84
N TYR A 245 7.97 16.30 6.31
CA TYR A 245 8.52 17.33 7.18
C TYR A 245 9.62 18.09 6.46
N LYS A 246 9.67 19.40 6.69
CA LYS A 246 10.82 20.24 6.37
C LYS A 246 11.84 20.14 7.49
N ILE A 247 13.11 20.01 7.14
CA ILE A 247 14.23 19.91 8.08
C ILE A 247 14.85 21.30 8.25
N ASP A 248 14.95 21.76 9.48
CA ASP A 248 15.73 22.95 9.82
C ASP A 248 17.23 22.60 9.70
N PRO A 249 18.00 23.30 8.85
CA PRO A 249 19.41 22.95 8.62
C PRO A 249 20.34 23.30 9.80
N ALA A 250 19.92 24.18 10.72
CA ALA A 250 20.69 24.57 11.89
C ALA A 250 20.45 23.60 13.05
N THR A 251 19.18 23.26 13.31
CA THR A 251 18.79 22.46 14.49
C THR A 251 18.54 20.99 14.19
N PHE A 252 18.31 20.62 12.92
CA PHE A 252 17.83 19.31 12.48
C PHE A 252 16.48 18.91 13.08
N ASN A 253 15.74 19.87 13.64
CA ASN A 253 14.34 19.71 13.97
C ASN A 253 13.50 19.69 12.70
N CYS A 254 12.31 19.11 12.81
CA CYS A 254 11.42 18.89 11.70
C CYS A 254 10.07 19.60 11.92
N GLU A 255 9.61 20.30 10.88
CA GLU A 255 8.32 21.00 10.84
C GLU A 255 7.40 20.29 9.85
N LEU A 256 6.15 20.03 10.24
CA LEU A 256 5.19 19.35 9.36
C LEU A 256 4.83 20.26 8.18
N GLU A 257 5.18 19.83 6.97
CA GLU A 257 4.82 20.54 5.73
C GLU A 257 3.57 19.94 5.09
N HIS A 258 3.41 18.62 5.18
CA HIS A 258 2.26 17.93 4.61
C HIS A 258 1.92 16.63 5.34
N ASP A 259 0.63 16.37 5.54
CA ASP A 259 0.10 15.10 6.02
C ASP A 259 -0.84 14.56 4.94
N PHE A 260 -0.64 13.31 4.53
CA PHE A 260 -1.46 12.68 3.49
C PHE A 260 -2.85 12.33 4.02
N GLY A 261 -3.01 12.20 5.34
CA GLY A 261 -4.21 11.69 6.01
C GLY A 261 -4.40 10.18 5.91
N PHE A 262 -3.50 9.47 5.23
CA PHE A 262 -3.51 8.02 5.08
C PHE A 262 -2.09 7.45 4.98
N GLY A 263 -1.95 6.19 5.37
CA GLY A 263 -0.69 5.46 5.23
C GLY A 263 -0.38 5.09 3.79
N THR A 264 0.84 5.39 3.36
CA THR A 264 1.41 4.92 2.10
C THR A 264 2.62 4.05 2.34
N GLY A 265 3.11 3.39 1.29
CA GLY A 265 4.42 2.75 1.34
C GLY A 265 5.56 3.76 1.23
N LYS A 266 6.72 3.30 0.76
CA LYS A 266 7.87 4.19 0.52
C LYS A 266 7.49 5.28 -0.50
N VAL A 267 7.80 6.53 -0.15
CA VAL A 267 7.66 7.73 -0.97
C VAL A 267 8.99 8.01 -1.70
N ASP A 268 8.97 8.62 -2.87
CA ASP A 268 10.15 9.20 -3.51
C ASP A 268 9.84 10.62 -4.00
N PHE A 269 10.76 11.56 -3.77
CA PHE A 269 10.61 12.94 -4.21
C PHE A 269 11.07 13.12 -5.66
N SER A 270 10.40 13.97 -6.43
CA SER A 270 10.92 14.40 -7.73
C SER A 270 12.19 15.25 -7.54
N TYR A 271 13.02 15.34 -8.60
CA TYR A 271 14.28 16.08 -8.57
C TYR A 271 14.11 17.60 -8.46
N ASP A 272 12.97 18.12 -8.90
CA ASP A 272 12.59 19.52 -8.74
C ASP A 272 11.87 19.80 -7.41
N GLY A 273 11.61 18.77 -6.60
CA GLY A 273 10.97 18.89 -5.30
C GLY A 273 9.49 19.32 -5.34
N ASN A 274 8.85 19.26 -6.51
CA ASN A 274 7.44 19.65 -6.68
C ASN A 274 6.48 18.48 -6.56
N GLN A 275 6.95 17.24 -6.67
CA GLN A 275 6.12 16.05 -6.68
C GLN A 275 6.68 14.97 -5.76
N VAL A 276 5.80 14.06 -5.36
CA VAL A 276 6.15 12.82 -4.69
C VAL A 276 5.46 11.66 -5.37
N ALA A 277 6.15 10.53 -5.49
CA ALA A 277 5.59 9.28 -5.96
C ALA A 277 5.51 8.31 -4.78
N PHE A 278 4.44 7.54 -4.68
CA PHE A 278 4.23 6.60 -3.59
C PHE A 278 3.34 5.45 -4.06
N HIS A 279 3.32 4.35 -3.30
CA HIS A 279 2.31 3.32 -3.51
C HIS A 279 1.35 3.25 -2.34
N ALA A 280 0.10 2.92 -2.63
CA ALA A 280 -0.92 2.70 -1.63
C ALA A 280 -1.67 1.41 -1.95
N PHE A 281 -2.08 0.70 -0.91
CA PHE A 281 -2.87 -0.53 -1.02
C PHE A 281 -4.36 -0.19 -0.95
N GLY A 282 -5.17 -0.87 -1.76
CA GLY A 282 -6.62 -0.81 -1.64
C GLY A 282 -7.03 -1.21 -0.23
N MET A 283 -7.64 -0.27 0.51
CA MET A 283 -7.79 -0.26 1.96
C MET A 283 -8.19 -1.62 2.58
N LYS A 284 -7.28 -2.17 3.38
CA LYS A 284 -7.63 -2.72 4.69
C LYS A 284 -6.96 -1.82 5.72
N GLU A 285 -7.77 -1.23 6.60
CA GLU A 285 -7.42 -0.31 7.69
C GLU A 285 -6.53 -0.95 8.76
N SER A 286 -5.41 -1.57 8.41
CA SER A 286 -4.60 -2.23 9.43
C SER A 286 -3.82 -1.25 10.30
N GLY A 287 -3.79 0.05 9.98
CA GLY A 287 -3.03 1.06 10.73
C GLY A 287 -1.53 0.77 10.83
N LYS A 288 -1.04 -0.25 10.10
CA LYS A 288 0.32 -0.77 10.13
C LYS A 288 0.88 -0.68 8.74
N TRP A 289 2.18 -0.36 8.62
CA TRP A 289 2.85 -0.47 7.33
C TRP A 289 2.84 -1.94 6.90
N MET A 290 2.43 -2.17 5.65
CA MET A 290 2.28 -3.52 5.13
C MET A 290 3.65 -4.03 4.67
N ARG A 291 4.17 -5.07 5.36
CA ARG A 291 5.48 -5.67 5.02
C ARG A 291 5.43 -6.49 3.74
N TYR A 292 4.33 -7.20 3.51
CA TYR A 292 4.02 -7.93 2.29
C TYR A 292 2.51 -7.84 2.04
N PRO A 293 2.06 -7.53 0.82
CA PRO A 293 0.65 -7.69 0.50
C PRO A 293 0.28 -9.18 0.57
N ASP A 294 -0.73 -9.50 1.37
CA ASP A 294 -1.37 -10.82 1.30
C ASP A 294 -1.88 -11.04 -0.13
N SER A 295 -1.99 -12.30 -0.56
CA SER A 295 -2.68 -12.65 -1.81
C SER A 295 -4.08 -12.04 -1.79
N GLY A 296 -4.35 -11.07 -2.67
CA GLY A 296 -5.62 -10.34 -2.73
C GLY A 296 -5.57 -8.88 -2.30
N VAL A 297 -4.44 -8.37 -1.81
CA VAL A 297 -4.23 -6.93 -1.65
C VAL A 297 -3.55 -6.37 -2.89
N MET A 298 -4.17 -5.36 -3.50
CA MET A 298 -3.64 -4.65 -4.67
C MET A 298 -3.00 -3.32 -4.27
N GLY A 299 -1.73 -3.18 -4.57
CA GLY A 299 -0.95 -1.95 -4.45
C GLY A 299 -0.85 -1.26 -5.80
N ASN A 300 -1.22 0.01 -5.86
CA ASN A 300 -0.99 0.87 -7.02
C ASN A 300 -0.01 1.98 -6.67
N SER A 301 0.65 2.50 -7.69
CA SER A 301 1.54 3.65 -7.57
C SER A 301 0.84 4.93 -8.03
N TYR A 302 1.18 6.01 -7.36
CA TYR A 302 0.58 7.33 -7.49
C TYR A 302 1.67 8.39 -7.53
N VAL A 303 1.32 9.55 -8.08
CA VAL A 303 2.10 10.79 -8.01
C VAL A 303 1.22 11.85 -7.40
N MET A 304 1.77 12.65 -6.50
CA MET A 304 1.11 13.83 -5.98
C MET A 304 1.93 15.07 -6.26
N ASP A 305 1.28 16.11 -6.77
CA ASP A 305 1.84 17.45 -6.82
C ASP A 305 1.76 18.08 -5.42
N LEU A 306 2.90 18.46 -4.87
CA LEU A 306 2.99 18.97 -3.50
C LEU A 306 2.38 20.36 -3.35
N LYS A 307 2.19 21.12 -4.42
CA LYS A 307 1.61 22.45 -4.39
C LYS A 307 0.10 22.40 -4.55
N THR A 308 -0.41 21.69 -5.55
CA THR A 308 -1.85 21.59 -5.83
C THR A 308 -2.54 20.51 -5.01
N LYS A 309 -1.77 19.57 -4.44
CA LYS A 309 -2.26 18.37 -3.74
C LYS A 309 -3.08 17.43 -4.65
N GLU A 310 -2.92 17.57 -5.96
CA GLU A 310 -3.53 16.67 -6.93
C GLU A 310 -2.81 15.34 -6.90
N ILE A 311 -3.56 14.23 -6.73
CA ILE A 311 -3.05 12.87 -6.73
C ILE A 311 -3.47 12.19 -8.04
N LYS A 312 -2.48 11.71 -8.79
CA LYS A 312 -2.66 10.94 -10.03
C LYS A 312 -2.24 9.50 -9.81
N LYS A 313 -3.10 8.55 -10.19
CA LYS A 313 -2.76 7.14 -10.26
C LYS A 313 -1.94 6.89 -11.53
N ILE A 314 -0.75 6.28 -11.42
CA ILE A 314 0.15 6.06 -12.55
C ILE A 314 0.26 4.59 -12.97
N THR A 315 -0.11 3.65 -12.10
CA THR A 315 -0.24 2.24 -12.47
C THR A 315 -1.67 1.78 -12.26
N GLN A 316 -2.10 0.86 -13.11
CA GLN A 316 -3.46 0.40 -13.13
C GLN A 316 -3.45 -1.11 -13.32
N TYR A 317 -3.40 -1.86 -12.23
CA TYR A 317 -3.43 -3.32 -12.31
C TYR A 317 -4.43 -3.92 -11.36
N THR A 318 -4.99 -5.02 -11.84
CA THR A 318 -6.11 -5.75 -11.25
C THR A 318 -5.66 -7.05 -10.58
N ASP A 319 -4.45 -7.50 -10.90
CA ASP A 319 -3.90 -8.80 -10.54
C ASP A 319 -2.47 -8.71 -9.98
N THR A 320 -1.85 -7.52 -9.97
CA THR A 320 -0.46 -7.34 -9.57
C THR A 320 -0.26 -6.14 -8.66
N ASN A 321 0.85 -6.16 -7.91
CA ASN A 321 1.26 -5.09 -7.01
C ASN A 321 2.31 -4.20 -7.66
N ALA A 322 1.98 -2.93 -7.88
CA ALA A 322 2.87 -1.89 -8.37
C ALA A 322 3.42 -1.06 -7.19
N LEU A 323 4.66 -1.33 -6.81
CA LEU A 323 5.30 -0.87 -5.59
C LEU A 323 6.61 -0.12 -5.86
N TYR A 324 7.05 0.62 -4.84
CA TYR A 324 8.35 1.31 -4.80
C TYR A 324 8.60 2.23 -6.01
N PRO A 325 7.70 3.17 -6.32
CA PRO A 325 7.94 4.13 -7.38
C PRO A 325 9.16 4.99 -7.05
N ALA A 326 9.99 5.28 -8.04
CA ALA A 326 11.16 6.13 -7.91
C ALA A 326 11.31 7.05 -9.13
N PHE A 327 11.55 8.33 -8.89
CA PHE A 327 11.80 9.30 -9.95
C PHE A 327 13.19 9.13 -10.56
N THR A 328 13.25 9.36 -11.87
CA THR A 328 14.48 9.69 -12.60
C THR A 328 14.63 11.21 -12.68
N LYS A 329 15.83 11.70 -12.98
CA LYS A 329 16.12 13.11 -13.29
C LYS A 329 15.35 13.64 -14.49
N LYS A 330 14.86 12.76 -15.37
CA LYS A 330 14.02 13.15 -16.52
C LYS A 330 12.55 13.39 -16.14
N GLY A 331 12.17 13.09 -14.89
CA GLY A 331 10.79 13.14 -14.40
C GLY A 331 9.98 11.86 -14.66
N GLU A 332 10.57 10.86 -15.31
CA GLU A 332 9.97 9.52 -15.45
C GLU A 332 9.99 8.81 -14.09
N ILE A 333 9.07 7.87 -13.90
CA ILE A 333 8.94 7.05 -12.69
C ILE A 333 9.17 5.60 -13.03
N VAL A 334 10.06 4.96 -12.28
CA VAL A 334 10.31 3.53 -12.36
C VAL A 334 9.55 2.83 -11.24
N VAL A 335 8.80 1.78 -11.57
CA VAL A 335 7.94 1.06 -10.62
C VAL A 335 8.23 -0.45 -10.69
N ARG A 336 8.33 -1.11 -9.53
CA ARG A 336 8.40 -2.56 -9.45
C ARG A 336 7.00 -3.15 -9.47
N MET A 337 6.77 -4.13 -10.32
CA MET A 337 5.53 -4.88 -10.43
C MET A 337 5.73 -6.35 -10.07
N SER A 338 4.83 -6.94 -9.30
CA SER A 338 4.87 -8.37 -8.99
C SER A 338 3.47 -8.99 -8.98
N ASP A 339 3.28 -10.08 -9.71
CA ASP A 339 2.08 -10.96 -9.64
C ASP A 339 2.24 -12.08 -8.60
N GLY A 340 3.47 -12.29 -8.10
CA GLY A 340 3.81 -13.35 -7.15
C GLY A 340 4.78 -14.36 -7.75
N GLU A 341 4.71 -14.58 -9.06
CA GLU A 341 5.57 -15.49 -9.84
C GLU A 341 6.65 -14.71 -10.61
N LYS A 342 6.26 -13.67 -11.32
CA LYS A 342 7.11 -12.80 -12.13
C LYS A 342 7.22 -11.43 -11.50
N THR A 343 8.39 -10.82 -11.69
CA THR A 343 8.58 -9.40 -11.41
C THR A 343 8.83 -8.65 -12.70
N ARG A 344 8.13 -7.54 -12.88
CA ARG A 344 8.33 -6.59 -13.99
C ARG A 344 8.81 -5.25 -13.43
N VAL A 345 9.45 -4.46 -14.27
CA VAL A 345 9.85 -3.09 -13.99
C VAL A 345 9.29 -2.22 -15.09
N LEU A 346 8.42 -1.31 -14.69
CA LEU A 346 7.86 -0.33 -15.59
C LEU A 346 8.60 0.97 -15.46
N LYS A 347 8.74 1.66 -16.58
CA LYS A 347 9.08 3.07 -16.62
C LYS A 347 7.92 3.84 -17.22
N ILE A 348 7.47 4.87 -16.52
CA ILE A 348 6.25 5.61 -16.84
C ILE A 348 6.61 7.09 -16.85
N ASP A 349 6.24 7.81 -17.90
CA ASP A 349 6.27 9.27 -17.92
C ASP A 349 4.93 9.80 -17.33
N PRO A 350 4.92 10.30 -16.09
CA PRO A 350 3.69 10.75 -15.44
C PRO A 350 3.07 12.00 -16.11
N ARG A 351 3.83 12.67 -16.98
CA ARG A 351 3.39 13.87 -17.73
C ARG A 351 2.54 13.51 -18.95
N VAL A 352 2.73 12.30 -19.49
CA VAL A 352 1.89 11.78 -20.58
C VAL A 352 0.56 11.38 -19.94
N ASP A 353 -0.46 12.20 -20.20
CA ASP A 353 -1.72 12.14 -19.49
C ASP A 353 -2.66 11.06 -20.02
N PRO A 354 -3.74 10.80 -19.27
CA PRO A 354 -5.00 10.95 -19.98
C PRO A 354 -6.12 11.59 -19.14
N VAL A 355 -5.98 11.77 -17.83
CA VAL A 355 -7.10 12.22 -16.99
C VAL A 355 -6.58 12.85 -15.70
N LYS A 356 -6.60 14.19 -15.64
CA LYS A 356 -6.59 14.92 -14.38
C LYS A 356 -7.95 14.78 -13.72
N MET A 357 -8.00 14.19 -12.52
CA MET A 357 -9.13 14.38 -11.63
C MET A 357 -8.71 15.42 -10.60
N SER A 358 -9.42 16.55 -10.54
CA SER A 358 -9.27 17.41 -9.38
C SER A 358 -9.70 16.59 -8.15
N SER A 359 -8.90 16.62 -7.09
CA SER A 359 -9.21 16.03 -5.79
C SER A 359 -10.45 16.66 -5.11
N ALA A 360 -11.19 17.52 -5.83
CA ALA A 360 -12.06 18.53 -5.27
C ALA A 360 -13.40 18.03 -4.74
N ASN A 361 -13.80 16.76 -4.87
CA ASN A 361 -15.14 16.33 -4.44
C ASN A 361 -15.21 15.05 -3.60
N PHE A 362 -14.09 14.41 -3.24
CA PHE A 362 -14.11 13.46 -2.13
C PHE A 362 -14.10 14.28 -0.84
N ALA A 363 -15.29 14.59 -0.33
CA ALA A 363 -15.44 15.34 0.90
C ALA A 363 -14.49 14.78 1.98
N SER A 364 -13.56 15.63 2.40
CA SER A 364 -12.53 15.33 3.40
C SER A 364 -13.12 15.01 4.79
N ASP A 365 -14.44 15.13 4.94
CA ASP A 365 -15.16 14.76 6.16
C ASP A 365 -15.44 13.25 6.25
N GLY A 366 -15.13 12.48 5.19
CA GLY A 366 -15.36 11.03 5.14
C GLY A 366 -16.84 10.66 5.26
N THR A 367 -17.77 11.61 5.16
CA THR A 367 -19.19 11.33 5.32
C THR A 367 -19.78 11.02 3.95
N CYS A 368 -20.06 9.75 3.70
CA CYS A 368 -20.98 9.31 2.64
C CYS A 368 -22.44 9.81 2.88
N LYS A 369 -22.64 10.78 3.80
CA LYS A 369 -23.96 11.28 4.22
C LYS A 369 -24.59 12.21 3.20
N ASN A 370 -23.77 12.99 2.47
CA ASN A 370 -24.24 13.90 1.43
C ASN A 370 -23.49 13.68 0.10
N PRO A 371 -23.69 12.52 -0.55
CA PRO A 371 -23.06 12.26 -1.84
C PRO A 371 -23.58 13.28 -2.85
N THR A 372 -22.66 14.01 -3.48
CA THR A 372 -22.99 14.86 -4.61
C THR A 372 -23.35 13.97 -5.81
N PRO A 373 -24.13 14.47 -6.78
CA PRO A 373 -24.40 13.73 -8.02
C PRO A 373 -23.12 13.29 -8.75
N GLU A 374 -22.04 14.05 -8.64
CA GLU A 374 -20.73 13.69 -9.20
C GLU A 374 -20.12 12.48 -8.48
N ASN A 375 -20.16 12.46 -7.14
CA ASN A 375 -19.67 11.32 -6.36
C ASN A 375 -20.43 10.04 -6.71
N ASP A 376 -21.75 10.12 -6.88
CA ASP A 376 -22.55 8.96 -7.28
C ASP A 376 -22.16 8.43 -8.66
N ARG A 377 -21.90 9.31 -9.64
CA ARG A 377 -21.45 8.89 -10.98
C ARG A 377 -20.07 8.23 -10.95
N ILE A 378 -19.15 8.77 -10.14
CA ILE A 378 -17.82 8.20 -9.90
C ILE A 378 -17.94 6.82 -9.25
N LEU A 379 -18.74 6.70 -8.19
CA LEU A 379 -18.99 5.45 -7.50
C LEU A 379 -19.62 4.42 -8.44
N ALA A 380 -20.58 4.82 -9.28
CA ALA A 380 -21.21 3.94 -10.25
C ALA A 380 -20.22 3.39 -11.28
N LEU A 381 -19.39 4.24 -11.90
CA LEU A 381 -18.38 3.79 -12.88
C LEU A 381 -17.32 2.90 -12.24
N GLY A 382 -16.77 3.32 -11.10
CA GLY A 382 -15.78 2.55 -10.38
C GLY A 382 -16.29 1.17 -9.95
N SER A 383 -17.55 1.12 -9.51
CA SER A 383 -18.21 -0.13 -9.13
C SER A 383 -18.50 -1.01 -10.33
N LEU A 384 -18.91 -0.43 -11.46
CA LEU A 384 -19.14 -1.16 -12.69
C LEU A 384 -17.83 -1.77 -13.22
N PHE A 385 -16.72 -1.02 -13.17
CA PHE A 385 -15.39 -1.55 -13.48
C PHE A 385 -15.05 -2.71 -12.55
N GLN A 386 -15.24 -2.55 -11.24
CA GLN A 386 -14.99 -3.61 -10.27
C GLN A 386 -15.81 -4.87 -10.57
N PHE A 387 -17.08 -4.71 -10.94
CA PHE A 387 -17.98 -5.81 -11.26
C PHE A 387 -17.56 -6.55 -12.53
N LEU A 388 -17.23 -5.80 -13.58
CA LEU A 388 -16.98 -6.34 -14.91
C LEU A 388 -15.53 -6.86 -15.07
N CYS A 389 -14.56 -6.19 -14.48
CA CYS A 389 -13.13 -6.41 -14.78
C CYS A 389 -12.37 -7.19 -13.71
N LEU A 390 -12.85 -7.23 -12.46
CA LEU A 390 -12.10 -7.83 -11.35
C LEU A 390 -12.60 -9.21 -10.94
N ASN A 391 -13.61 -9.76 -11.62
CA ASN A 391 -14.22 -11.06 -11.33
C ASN A 391 -14.38 -11.34 -9.81
N ASN A 392 -14.84 -10.32 -9.07
CA ASN A 392 -14.81 -10.33 -7.61
C ASN A 392 -15.90 -11.27 -7.06
N ALA A 393 -15.51 -12.51 -6.76
CA ALA A 393 -16.35 -13.47 -6.03
C ALA A 393 -16.84 -12.92 -4.67
N GLU A 394 -16.11 -11.96 -4.09
CA GLU A 394 -16.42 -11.34 -2.79
C GLU A 394 -17.42 -10.17 -2.85
N GLY A 395 -17.91 -9.82 -4.04
CA GLY A 395 -18.87 -8.73 -4.23
C GLY A 395 -18.24 -7.38 -4.58
N VAL A 396 -19.11 -6.38 -4.79
CA VAL A 396 -18.70 -5.02 -5.17
C VAL A 396 -18.76 -4.12 -3.94
N PHE A 397 -17.69 -3.36 -3.72
CA PHE A 397 -17.49 -2.59 -2.49
C PHE A 397 -17.42 -1.11 -2.83
N ALA A 398 -18.38 -0.33 -2.34
CA ALA A 398 -18.48 1.08 -2.69
C ALA A 398 -17.22 1.89 -2.35
N TYR A 399 -16.55 1.57 -1.24
CA TYR A 399 -15.33 2.26 -0.83
C TYR A 399 -14.14 2.05 -1.79
N ARG A 400 -14.17 1.02 -2.64
CA ARG A 400 -13.11 0.77 -3.65
C ARG A 400 -13.38 1.46 -4.98
N ALA A 401 -14.65 1.73 -5.29
CA ALA A 401 -15.08 2.29 -6.56
C ALA A 401 -14.31 3.57 -6.96
N PRO A 402 -14.07 4.55 -6.09
CA PRO A 402 -13.27 5.74 -6.43
C PRO A 402 -11.91 5.41 -7.06
N SER A 403 -11.22 4.43 -6.47
CA SER A 403 -9.89 4.01 -6.91
C SER A 403 -9.88 3.26 -8.24
N HIS A 404 -11.01 2.66 -8.61
CA HIS A 404 -11.25 2.02 -9.90
C HIS A 404 -11.71 3.03 -10.96
N PHE A 405 -12.52 4.02 -10.58
CA PHE A 405 -12.85 5.11 -11.51
C PHE A 405 -11.60 5.88 -11.94
N LEU A 406 -10.68 6.14 -11.00
CA LEU A 406 -9.38 6.76 -11.26
C LEU A 406 -8.48 5.98 -12.24
N THR A 407 -8.84 4.75 -12.65
CA THR A 407 -8.11 4.02 -13.69
C THR A 407 -8.68 4.21 -15.10
N LEU A 408 -9.86 4.79 -15.25
CA LEU A 408 -10.49 4.86 -16.57
C LEU A 408 -9.88 6.03 -17.36
N ASP A 409 -9.24 5.72 -18.49
CA ASP A 409 -9.04 6.75 -19.52
C ASP A 409 -10.38 7.16 -20.13
N GLN A 410 -10.38 8.24 -20.92
CA GLN A 410 -11.62 8.75 -21.51
C GLN A 410 -12.34 7.68 -22.36
N ALA A 411 -11.60 6.92 -23.18
CA ALA A 411 -12.19 5.93 -24.07
C ALA A 411 -12.82 4.77 -23.28
N SER A 412 -12.09 4.24 -22.30
CA SER A 412 -12.53 3.17 -21.40
C SER A 412 -13.71 3.63 -20.54
N CYS A 413 -13.69 4.87 -20.05
CA CYS A 413 -14.80 5.45 -19.32
C CYS A 413 -16.07 5.52 -20.18
N LYS A 414 -15.98 6.04 -21.41
CA LYS A 414 -17.13 6.14 -22.32
C LYS A 414 -17.71 4.77 -22.64
N LYS A 415 -16.85 3.78 -22.91
CA LYS A 415 -17.26 2.39 -23.13
C LYS A 415 -17.94 1.80 -21.90
N LEU A 416 -17.37 2.01 -20.71
CA LEU A 416 -17.95 1.52 -19.45
C LEU A 416 -19.30 2.19 -19.16
N ALA A 417 -19.44 3.49 -19.41
CA ALA A 417 -20.69 4.22 -19.30
C ALA A 417 -21.77 3.66 -20.24
N ALA A 418 -21.41 3.27 -21.46
CA ALA A 418 -22.33 2.63 -22.40
C ALA A 418 -22.82 1.25 -21.94
N LEU A 419 -22.06 0.57 -21.06
CA LEU A 419 -22.44 -0.71 -20.46
C LEU A 419 -23.33 -0.56 -19.22
N TRP A 420 -23.58 0.67 -18.74
CA TRP A 420 -24.28 0.92 -17.47
C TRP A 420 -25.70 0.34 -17.41
N GLU A 421 -26.55 0.66 -18.38
CA GLU A 421 -27.96 0.24 -18.36
C GLU A 421 -28.13 -1.29 -18.33
N ALA A 422 -27.25 -2.00 -19.04
CA ALA A 422 -27.28 -3.46 -19.08
C ALA A 422 -26.85 -4.11 -17.75
N ASN A 423 -26.12 -3.40 -16.89
CA ASN A 423 -25.44 -3.99 -15.74
C ASN A 423 -25.86 -3.42 -14.38
N LYS A 424 -26.48 -2.24 -14.30
CA LYS A 424 -26.77 -1.55 -13.03
C LYS A 424 -27.61 -2.35 -12.03
N ASN A 425 -28.56 -3.16 -12.52
CA ASN A 425 -29.38 -4.02 -11.67
C ASN A 425 -28.60 -5.24 -11.16
N ALA A 426 -27.78 -5.86 -12.02
CA ALA A 426 -26.93 -6.98 -11.62
C ALA A 426 -25.87 -6.52 -10.61
N LEU A 427 -25.28 -5.35 -10.85
CA LEU A 427 -24.36 -4.66 -9.94
C LEU A 427 -25.02 -4.47 -8.55
N ALA A 428 -26.23 -3.91 -8.50
CA ALA A 428 -26.95 -3.70 -7.24
C ALA A 428 -27.28 -5.02 -6.51
N SER A 429 -27.53 -6.11 -7.24
CA SER A 429 -27.77 -7.43 -6.64
C SER A 429 -26.51 -8.08 -6.06
N LYS A 430 -25.32 -7.70 -6.55
CA LYS A 430 -24.01 -8.18 -6.11
C LYS A 430 -23.36 -7.28 -5.06
N ALA A 431 -24.00 -6.17 -4.73
CA ALA A 431 -23.55 -5.28 -3.67
C ALA A 431 -23.49 -6.03 -2.34
N ASN A 432 -22.49 -5.67 -1.52
CA ASN A 432 -22.50 -6.08 -0.13
C ASN A 432 -23.80 -5.60 0.55
N LYS A 433 -24.37 -6.40 1.48
CA LYS A 433 -25.59 -6.03 2.22
C LYS A 433 -25.50 -4.65 2.87
N ASN A 434 -24.30 -4.25 3.31
CA ASN A 434 -24.07 -2.93 3.92
C ASN A 434 -24.16 -1.77 2.92
N ASP A 435 -23.93 -2.04 1.62
CA ASP A 435 -23.94 -1.03 0.56
C ASP A 435 -25.23 -1.08 -0.28
N ALA A 436 -26.16 -1.99 -0.01
CA ALA A 436 -27.33 -2.24 -0.86
C ALA A 436 -28.15 -0.96 -1.15
N ALA A 437 -28.40 -0.12 -0.13
CA ALA A 437 -29.14 1.13 -0.31
C ALA A 437 -28.41 2.13 -1.22
N LEU A 438 -27.08 2.20 -1.10
CA LEU A 438 -26.24 3.01 -1.98
C LEU A 438 -26.37 2.51 -3.43
N TYR A 439 -26.23 1.22 -3.67
CA TYR A 439 -26.31 0.69 -5.04
C TYR A 439 -27.70 0.78 -5.66
N GLN A 440 -28.77 0.70 -4.85
CA GLN A 440 -30.12 1.01 -5.33
C GLN A 440 -30.24 2.47 -5.78
N ARG A 441 -29.62 3.40 -5.04
CA ARG A 441 -29.55 4.81 -5.46
C ARG A 441 -28.73 4.96 -6.74
N LEU A 442 -27.54 4.35 -6.82
CA LEU A 442 -26.69 4.39 -8.01
C LEU A 442 -27.44 3.85 -9.23
N ALA A 443 -28.21 2.77 -9.10
CA ALA A 443 -29.00 2.18 -10.18
C ALA A 443 -30.07 3.13 -10.77
N THR A 444 -30.40 4.24 -10.10
CA THR A 444 -31.30 5.26 -10.66
C THR A 444 -30.62 6.16 -11.70
N LEU A 445 -29.29 6.20 -11.74
CA LEU A 445 -28.53 6.96 -12.73
C LEU A 445 -28.77 6.42 -14.14
N SER A 446 -28.83 7.33 -15.12
CA SER A 446 -28.87 7.00 -16.54
C SER A 446 -27.46 6.85 -17.12
N ALA A 447 -27.30 6.14 -18.24
CA ALA A 447 -26.03 6.12 -18.98
C ALA A 447 -25.51 7.54 -19.32
N THR A 448 -26.40 8.51 -19.57
CA THR A 448 -26.04 9.92 -19.82
C THR A 448 -25.47 10.59 -18.57
N ASP A 449 -26.07 10.34 -17.39
CA ASP A 449 -25.51 10.83 -16.12
C ASP A 449 -24.11 10.29 -15.91
N ILE A 450 -23.93 9.00 -16.13
CA ILE A 450 -22.65 8.34 -15.97
C ILE A 450 -21.61 8.88 -16.96
N LEU A 451 -21.97 9.03 -18.23
CA LEU A 451 -21.09 9.57 -19.26
C LEU A 451 -20.59 10.98 -18.93
N SER A 452 -21.39 11.78 -18.22
CA SER A 452 -20.99 13.15 -17.81
C SER A 452 -19.88 13.19 -16.76
N ALA A 453 -19.63 12.08 -16.05
CA ALA A 453 -18.46 11.95 -15.19
C ALA A 453 -17.20 11.54 -15.97
N CYS A 454 -17.34 11.08 -17.22
CA CYS A 454 -16.17 10.76 -18.00
C CYS A 454 -15.34 12.01 -18.32
N PRO A 455 -14.00 11.90 -18.30
CA PRO A 455 -13.11 12.99 -18.64
C PRO A 455 -13.46 13.59 -20.01
N SER A 456 -13.61 14.91 -20.11
CA SER A 456 -13.76 15.60 -21.40
C SER A 456 -12.43 16.19 -21.84
N GLU A 457 -12.16 16.22 -23.15
CA GLU A 457 -10.93 16.83 -23.68
C GLU A 457 -10.85 18.33 -23.31
N SER A 458 -11.99 19.00 -23.20
CA SER A 458 -12.10 20.42 -22.86
C SER A 458 -11.80 20.74 -21.39
N ARG A 459 -11.98 19.79 -20.45
CA ARG A 459 -11.67 20.00 -19.02
C ARG A 459 -10.18 19.88 -18.70
N MET A 460 -9.34 19.52 -19.69
CA MET A 460 -7.89 19.39 -19.51
C MET A 460 -7.17 20.75 -19.33
N GLY A 461 -7.82 21.87 -19.68
CA GLY A 461 -7.28 23.23 -19.52
C GLY A 461 -7.72 23.97 -18.25
N ASP A 462 -8.90 23.65 -17.72
CA ASP A 462 -9.47 24.31 -16.54
C ASP A 462 -9.30 23.43 -15.30
N SER A 463 -8.07 23.35 -14.79
CA SER A 463 -7.84 22.85 -13.45
C SER A 463 -8.63 23.73 -12.47
N VAL A 464 -9.72 23.21 -11.92
CA VAL A 464 -10.43 23.81 -10.78
C VAL A 464 -9.40 23.99 -9.67
N ARG A 465 -8.89 25.21 -9.53
CA ARG A 465 -8.01 25.60 -8.43
C ARG A 465 -8.84 25.54 -7.15
N LEU A 466 -8.66 24.48 -6.36
CA LEU A 466 -9.03 24.53 -4.95
C LEU A 466 -8.26 25.69 -4.32
N LYS A 467 -8.97 26.76 -3.94
CA LYS A 467 -8.38 27.82 -3.13
C LYS A 467 -8.05 27.21 -1.78
N ALA A 468 -6.79 27.30 -1.35
CA ALA A 468 -6.32 26.89 -0.02
C ALA A 468 -7.04 27.59 1.15
N ALA A 469 -8.02 28.47 0.89
CA ALA A 469 -8.79 29.22 1.86
C ALA A 469 -9.90 28.40 2.55
N ASP A 470 -10.30 27.23 2.03
CA ASP A 470 -11.37 26.42 2.67
C ASP A 470 -10.86 25.48 3.77
N LEU A 471 -9.54 25.42 4.02
CA LEU A 471 -8.94 24.61 5.09
C LEU A 471 -8.44 25.44 6.29
N SER A 472 -8.45 26.77 6.21
CA SER A 472 -7.98 27.65 7.29
C SER A 472 -9.04 27.96 8.36
N GLY A 473 -10.26 27.43 8.21
CA GLY A 473 -11.40 27.72 9.10
C GLY A 473 -11.61 26.77 10.28
N LEU A 474 -10.95 25.61 10.33
CA LEU A 474 -11.16 24.63 11.41
C LEU A 474 -10.17 24.85 12.57
N LYS A 475 -10.50 25.77 13.47
CA LYS A 475 -9.93 25.82 14.82
C LYS A 475 -10.68 24.85 15.72
N ALA A 476 -10.46 23.55 15.56
CA ALA A 476 -10.92 22.54 16.51
C ALA A 476 -9.70 21.83 17.09
N GLY A 477 -9.65 21.71 18.42
CA GLY A 477 -8.54 21.06 19.10
C GLY A 477 -8.45 19.55 18.76
N PRO A 478 -7.30 18.90 19.03
CA PRO A 478 -7.10 17.47 18.77
C PRO A 478 -8.17 16.57 19.41
N GLU A 479 -8.75 16.98 20.54
CA GLU A 479 -9.79 16.25 21.25
C GLU A 479 -11.18 16.37 20.59
N GLU A 480 -11.51 17.53 19.99
CA GLU A 480 -12.75 17.71 19.22
C GLU A 480 -12.67 16.99 17.86
N MET A 481 -11.50 16.95 17.22
CA MET A 481 -11.33 16.19 15.98
C MET A 481 -11.39 14.67 16.21
N ALA A 482 -10.87 14.17 17.34
CA ALA A 482 -10.99 12.77 17.72
C ALA A 482 -12.44 12.38 18.07
N ALA A 483 -13.20 13.25 18.74
CA ALA A 483 -14.61 13.04 19.03
C ALA A 483 -15.48 13.05 17.77
N VAL A 484 -15.17 13.93 16.80
CA VAL A 484 -15.88 14.03 15.51
C VAL A 484 -15.54 12.84 14.60
N ALA A 485 -14.28 12.41 14.51
CA ALA A 485 -13.87 11.25 13.72
C ALA A 485 -14.44 9.93 14.25
N ASN A 486 -14.44 9.72 15.57
CA ASN A 486 -15.03 8.51 16.17
C ASN A 486 -16.56 8.46 16.00
N LYS A 487 -17.24 9.60 16.16
CA LYS A 487 -18.71 9.68 16.02
C LYS A 487 -19.14 9.52 14.55
N ASN A 488 -18.33 9.96 13.60
CA ASN A 488 -18.65 9.91 12.17
C ASN A 488 -18.36 8.56 11.53
N CYS A 489 -17.26 7.89 11.91
CA CYS A 489 -16.93 6.54 11.43
C CYS A 489 -17.92 5.49 11.95
N LEU A 490 -18.29 5.55 13.24
CA LEU A 490 -19.26 4.62 13.85
C LEU A 490 -20.70 4.78 13.33
N SER A 491 -21.05 5.95 12.77
CA SER A 491 -22.38 6.17 12.20
C SER A 491 -22.55 5.59 10.78
N CYS A 492 -21.46 5.17 10.13
CA CYS A 492 -21.49 4.59 8.78
C CYS A 492 -21.69 3.06 8.77
N HIS A 493 -21.62 2.39 9.93
CA HIS A 493 -21.86 0.96 10.06
C HIS A 493 -23.06 0.69 10.98
N ASN A 494 -23.98 -0.16 10.51
CA ASN A 494 -25.30 -0.46 11.08
C ASN A 494 -25.43 -0.47 12.63
N SER A 495 -26.62 -0.05 13.06
CA SER A 495 -27.09 0.33 14.41
C SER A 495 -27.07 -0.72 15.54
N ASP A 496 -26.26 -1.77 15.46
CA ASP A 496 -26.11 -2.79 16.53
C ASP A 496 -24.83 -2.63 17.35
N THR A 497 -23.83 -1.89 16.85
CA THR A 497 -22.58 -1.59 17.58
C THR A 497 -22.73 -0.46 18.59
N GLY A 498 -23.68 0.46 18.41
CA GLY A 498 -23.99 1.51 19.39
C GLY A 498 -24.44 0.95 20.74
N LYS A 499 -25.15 -0.20 20.74
CA LYS A 499 -25.51 -0.93 21.96
C LYS A 499 -24.34 -1.73 22.55
N LYS A 500 -23.37 -2.15 21.72
CA LYS A 500 -22.17 -2.89 22.15
C LYS A 500 -21.10 -1.98 22.77
N LEU A 501 -21.03 -0.71 22.35
CA LEU A 501 -20.10 0.28 22.91
C LEU A 501 -20.57 0.83 24.27
N ALA A 502 -21.89 0.95 24.49
CA ALA A 502 -22.45 1.30 25.80
C ALA A 502 -22.10 0.29 26.92
N PHE A 503 -21.68 -0.93 26.56
CA PHE A 503 -21.21 -1.95 27.48
C PHE A 503 -19.72 -1.82 27.82
N MET A 504 -18.87 -1.35 26.88
CA MET A 504 -17.42 -1.32 27.08
C MET A 504 -16.94 -0.17 27.95
N GLU A 505 -17.68 0.94 27.98
CA GLU A 505 -17.31 2.12 28.78
C GLU A 505 -17.40 1.86 30.31
N PRO A 506 -18.48 1.27 30.87
CA PRO A 506 -18.52 0.90 32.28
C PRO A 506 -17.47 -0.15 32.66
N VAL A 507 -17.18 -1.10 31.76
CA VAL A 507 -16.16 -2.12 31.97
C VAL A 507 -14.78 -1.48 32.03
N SER A 508 -14.44 -0.63 31.07
CA SER A 508 -13.17 0.08 31.04
C SER A 508 -12.98 0.97 32.28
N GLN A 509 -14.02 1.72 32.67
CA GLN A 509 -13.96 2.60 33.85
C GLN A 509 -13.76 1.79 35.14
N TYR A 510 -14.45 0.67 35.30
CA TYR A 510 -14.30 -0.20 36.46
C TYR A 510 -12.86 -0.78 36.54
N PHE A 511 -12.32 -1.29 35.43
CA PHE A 511 -10.97 -1.86 35.42
C PHE A 511 -9.87 -0.80 35.61
N THR A 512 -10.04 0.42 35.07
CA THR A 512 -9.14 1.54 35.36
C THR A 512 -9.16 1.91 36.85
N SER A 513 -10.33 1.88 37.50
CA SER A 513 -10.42 2.09 38.94
C SER A 513 -9.84 0.95 39.76
N VAL A 514 -9.93 -0.30 39.29
CA VAL A 514 -9.22 -1.45 39.89
C VAL A 514 -7.71 -1.24 39.82
N GLN A 515 -7.18 -0.86 38.64
CA GLN A 515 -5.75 -0.60 38.44
C GLN A 515 -5.23 0.54 39.32
N ASN A 516 -6.06 1.55 39.56
CA ASN A 516 -5.69 2.71 40.37
C ASN A 516 -6.03 2.55 41.87
N GLY A 517 -6.50 1.37 42.31
CA GLY A 517 -6.85 1.11 43.71
C GLY A 517 -8.05 1.92 44.23
N SER A 518 -8.89 2.45 43.34
CA SER A 518 -9.97 3.40 43.65
C SER A 518 -11.38 2.81 43.52
N VAL A 519 -11.51 1.48 43.54
CA VAL A 519 -12.80 0.79 43.44
C VAL A 519 -13.63 0.99 44.71
N THR A 520 -14.86 1.44 44.55
CA THR A 520 -15.83 1.52 45.65
C THR A 520 -16.87 0.40 45.55
N PRO A 521 -17.51 -0.02 46.66
CA PRO A 521 -18.61 -0.98 46.63
C PRO A 521 -19.77 -0.58 45.70
N ALA A 522 -20.03 0.73 45.56
CA ALA A 522 -21.04 1.26 44.65
C ALA A 522 -20.67 1.03 43.18
N MET A 523 -19.39 1.18 42.82
CA MET A 523 -18.89 0.92 41.46
C MET A 523 -18.95 -0.57 41.12
N THR A 524 -18.63 -1.45 42.09
CA THR A 524 -18.77 -2.91 41.91
C THR A 524 -20.22 -3.29 41.68
N LYS A 525 -21.14 -2.76 42.48
CA LYS A 525 -22.58 -3.05 42.36
C LYS A 525 -23.19 -2.51 41.06
N ASP A 526 -22.73 -1.36 40.58
CA ASP A 526 -23.12 -0.80 39.29
C ASP A 526 -22.57 -1.61 38.11
N PHE A 527 -21.30 -2.04 38.19
CA PHE A 527 -20.68 -2.93 37.21
C PHE A 527 -21.43 -4.27 37.12
N GLU A 528 -21.71 -4.94 38.23
CA GLU A 528 -22.48 -6.19 38.28
C GLU A 528 -23.91 -6.04 37.73
N SER A 529 -24.59 -4.94 38.07
CA SER A 529 -25.93 -4.61 37.57
C SER A 529 -25.95 -4.40 36.05
N LYS A 530 -24.94 -3.73 35.50
CA LYS A 530 -24.82 -3.50 34.05
C LYS A 530 -24.37 -4.75 33.29
N LEU A 531 -23.50 -5.56 33.89
CA LEU A 531 -23.04 -6.83 33.33
C LEU A 531 -24.19 -7.85 33.25
N SER A 532 -25.00 -7.96 34.31
CA SER A 532 -26.17 -8.84 34.32
C SER A 532 -27.24 -8.40 33.31
N LYS A 533 -27.54 -7.11 33.19
CA LYS A 533 -28.53 -6.61 32.22
C LYS A 533 -28.12 -6.79 30.75
N SER A 534 -26.83 -6.80 30.45
CA SER A 534 -26.30 -6.86 29.08
C SER A 534 -26.02 -8.28 28.59
N LEU A 535 -25.73 -9.23 29.51
CA LEU A 535 -25.43 -10.63 29.17
C LEU A 535 -26.65 -11.56 29.20
N PHE A 536 -27.74 -11.18 29.89
CA PHE A 536 -28.96 -12.00 30.00
C PHE A 536 -30.08 -11.50 29.07
N ALA A 537 -29.93 -11.74 27.77
CA ALA A 537 -31.09 -11.93 26.89
C ALA A 537 -31.68 -13.35 27.11
N PRO A 538 -32.99 -13.57 26.97
CA PRO A 538 -33.69 -14.75 27.49
C PRO A 538 -33.41 -16.09 26.78
N SER A 539 -32.32 -16.25 26.01
CA SER A 539 -32.06 -17.43 25.18
C SER A 539 -30.70 -18.11 25.34
N ARG A 540 -30.06 -18.06 26.52
CA ARG A 540 -28.80 -18.82 26.75
C ARG A 540 -28.85 -19.73 27.98
N THR A 541 -28.28 -20.93 27.81
CA THR A 541 -28.38 -22.08 28.72
C THR A 541 -27.75 -21.84 30.10
N ASN A 542 -28.29 -22.51 31.13
CA ASN A 542 -27.81 -22.45 32.54
C ASN A 542 -26.29 -22.63 32.72
N LYS A 543 -25.60 -23.32 31.80
CA LYS A 543 -24.13 -23.52 31.84
C LYS A 543 -23.33 -22.22 31.64
N SER A 544 -23.79 -21.30 30.80
CA SER A 544 -23.07 -20.05 30.53
C SER A 544 -23.17 -19.08 31.71
N LYS A 545 -24.31 -19.09 32.41
CA LYS A 545 -24.53 -18.30 33.63
C LYS A 545 -23.61 -18.76 34.76
N LEU A 546 -23.56 -20.06 35.03
CA LEU A 546 -22.70 -20.65 36.06
C LEU A 546 -21.22 -20.33 35.86
N LEU A 547 -20.73 -20.38 34.61
CA LEU A 547 -19.33 -20.07 34.29
C LEU A 547 -18.99 -18.58 34.52
N ILE A 548 -19.93 -17.69 34.24
CA ILE A 548 -19.75 -16.24 34.41
C ILE A 548 -19.83 -15.87 35.90
N ASP A 549 -20.78 -16.44 36.63
CA ASP A 549 -20.91 -16.23 38.08
C ASP A 549 -19.65 -16.74 38.82
N GLU A 550 -19.10 -17.89 38.43
CA GLU A 550 -17.83 -18.42 38.97
C GLU A 550 -16.64 -17.49 38.64
N MET A 551 -16.59 -16.90 37.44
CA MET A 551 -15.54 -15.94 37.06
C MET A 551 -15.64 -14.64 37.88
N ILE A 552 -16.84 -14.12 38.12
CA ILE A 552 -17.07 -12.93 38.93
C ILE A 552 -16.65 -13.18 40.39
N GLU A 553 -17.02 -14.33 40.95
CA GLU A 553 -16.70 -14.72 42.34
C GLU A 553 -15.19 -14.99 42.56
N ARG A 554 -14.45 -15.34 41.50
CA ARG A 554 -12.99 -15.54 41.58
C ARG A 554 -12.20 -14.26 41.43
N VAL A 555 -12.61 -13.38 40.50
CA VAL A 555 -12.00 -12.05 40.34
C VAL A 555 -12.17 -11.21 41.60
N SER A 556 -13.34 -11.28 42.24
CA SER A 556 -13.59 -10.59 43.51
C SER A 556 -12.80 -11.14 44.71
N ARG A 557 -12.19 -12.34 44.59
CA ARG A 557 -11.30 -12.94 45.60
C ARG A 557 -9.80 -12.79 45.28
N GLY A 558 -9.43 -12.23 44.12
CA GLY A 558 -8.03 -12.00 43.74
C GLY A 558 -7.27 -13.23 43.22
N ASP A 559 -7.94 -14.37 43.00
CA ASP A 559 -7.32 -15.61 42.53
C ASP A 559 -7.46 -15.79 41.00
N VAL A 560 -6.36 -16.02 40.27
CA VAL A 560 -6.40 -16.35 38.83
C VAL A 560 -5.50 -17.56 38.47
N PRO A 561 -5.98 -18.81 38.58
CA PRO A 561 -5.30 -19.98 38.04
C PRO A 561 -5.55 -20.16 36.52
N PRO A 562 -4.72 -20.96 35.80
CA PRO A 562 -4.79 -21.08 34.34
C PRO A 562 -6.08 -21.77 33.84
N PHE A 563 -6.66 -21.26 32.75
CA PHE A 563 -7.89 -21.76 32.14
C PHE A 563 -7.66 -23.00 31.23
N PRO A 564 -8.66 -23.90 31.10
CA PRO A 564 -8.55 -25.07 30.25
C PRO A 564 -8.54 -24.72 28.75
N LYS A 565 -7.78 -25.48 27.95
CA LYS A 565 -7.61 -25.27 26.50
C LYS A 565 -8.91 -25.54 25.71
N PRO A 566 -9.13 -24.90 24.53
CA PRO A 566 -10.37 -25.04 23.75
C PRO A 566 -10.50 -26.45 23.13
N PRO A 567 -11.73 -26.99 22.99
CA PRO A 567 -12.76 -26.33 22.15
C PRO A 567 -14.18 -26.25 22.76
N LEU A 568 -14.34 -25.88 24.03
CA LEU A 568 -15.67 -25.88 24.69
C LEU A 568 -16.29 -24.51 25.02
N VAL A 569 -15.78 -23.39 24.50
CA VAL A 569 -16.28 -22.05 24.90
C VAL A 569 -16.73 -21.20 23.70
N PRO A 570 -17.91 -20.54 23.76
CA PRO A 570 -18.39 -19.62 22.72
C PRO A 570 -17.38 -18.52 22.37
N ARG A 571 -17.41 -18.09 21.10
CA ARG A 571 -16.42 -17.18 20.50
C ARG A 571 -16.32 -15.83 21.22
N GLU A 572 -17.42 -15.35 21.79
CA GLU A 572 -17.45 -14.09 22.56
C GLU A 572 -16.68 -14.22 23.89
N THR A 573 -16.75 -15.38 24.54
CA THR A 573 -15.99 -15.67 25.76
C THR A 573 -14.50 -15.83 25.45
N GLN A 574 -14.14 -16.35 24.27
CA GLN A 574 -12.74 -16.47 23.85
C GLN A 574 -12.07 -15.10 23.66
N THR A 575 -12.81 -14.08 23.22
CA THR A 575 -12.31 -12.70 23.10
C THR A 575 -12.02 -12.11 24.47
N LEU A 576 -12.92 -12.29 25.43
CA LEU A 576 -12.71 -11.85 26.81
C LEU A 576 -11.54 -12.61 27.47
N VAL A 577 -11.45 -13.92 27.27
CA VAL A 577 -10.34 -14.74 27.78
C VAL A 577 -8.99 -14.29 27.21
N ARG A 578 -8.89 -14.05 25.89
CA ARG A 578 -7.64 -13.52 25.29
C ARG A 578 -7.28 -12.14 25.80
N TYR A 579 -8.27 -11.28 26.02
CA TYR A 579 -8.06 -9.94 26.58
C TYR A 579 -7.49 -10.02 28.01
N LEU A 580 -8.05 -10.89 28.84
CA LEU A 580 -7.58 -11.13 30.21
C LEU A 580 -6.21 -11.81 30.26
N GLU A 581 -5.92 -12.74 29.34
CA GLU A 581 -4.58 -13.36 29.22
C GLU A 581 -3.51 -12.35 28.78
N ASN A 582 -3.86 -11.39 27.92
CA ASN A 582 -2.93 -10.35 27.49
C ASN A 582 -2.65 -9.35 28.62
N LEU A 583 -3.67 -8.99 29.42
CA LEU A 583 -3.50 -8.18 30.63
C LEU A 583 -2.61 -8.88 31.67
N ARG A 584 -2.74 -10.20 31.84
CA ARG A 584 -1.84 -10.99 32.69
C ARG A 584 -0.39 -10.95 32.21
N LYS A 585 -0.13 -10.94 30.90
CA LYS A 585 1.24 -10.96 30.34
C LYS A 585 1.94 -9.61 30.38
N SER A 586 1.18 -8.52 30.57
CA SER A 586 1.71 -7.16 30.71
C SER A 586 2.02 -6.76 32.15
N HIS A 587 1.87 -7.70 33.10
CA HIS A 587 2.27 -7.62 34.50
C HIS A 587 3.12 -8.86 34.83
#